data_AF-A0A519MSE3-F1
#
_entry.id   AF-A0A519MSE3-F1
#
_cell.length_a   1.000
_cell.length_b   1.000
_cell.length_c   1.000
_cell.angle_alpha   90.00
_cell.angle_beta   90.00
_cell.angle_gamma   90.00
#
_symmetry.space_group_name_H-M   'P 1'
#
loop_
_entity.id
_entity.type
_entity.pdbx_description
1 polymer ?
#
loop_
_entity_poly.entity_id
_entity_poly.type
_entity_poly.pdbx_seq_one_letter_code
_entity_poly.pdbx_strand_id
1 'polypeptide(L)'
;MIRTGLLLLCVALASCSYFKEEAKPEAVARVNNSYLYYDEIKGLVPAGTARGDSVAIVKSYIDRWASQKMLYSAAELNLSKEKQEEYNQLVRQYKIDLYTRAYLEELVKRSVDTVVSQNDLAKYYNENKENFRTTGLLVRLRYIHLAKDHPKFGGIRSRFLSGKKADLKALEDISIQFKSYAFNDTTWVDMSQLYRRLPFLTPE
;
A
#
# COMPACT_ATOMS: atom_id res chain seq x y z
N MET A 1 2.75 -59.35 -50.61
CA MET A 1 3.78 -58.53 -49.90
C MET A 1 3.79 -57.06 -50.34
N ILE A 2 3.42 -56.71 -51.57
CA ILE A 2 3.42 -55.30 -52.05
C ILE A 2 2.25 -54.48 -51.44
N ARG A 3 1.07 -55.09 -51.26
CA ARG A 3 -0.11 -54.40 -50.67
C ARG A 3 0.06 -54.02 -49.19
N THR A 4 0.79 -54.82 -48.41
CA THR A 4 1.06 -54.55 -46.99
C THR A 4 2.10 -53.44 -46.81
N GLY A 5 3.08 -53.32 -47.71
CA GLY A 5 4.04 -52.22 -47.71
C GLY A 5 3.42 -50.87 -48.07
N LEU A 6 2.44 -50.84 -48.99
CA LEU A 6 1.75 -49.62 -49.39
C LEU A 6 0.87 -49.06 -48.25
N LEU A 7 0.25 -49.94 -47.45
CA LEU A 7 -0.57 -49.53 -46.31
C LEU A 7 0.29 -48.92 -45.18
N LEU A 8 1.49 -49.48 -44.95
CA LEU A 8 2.46 -48.96 -43.98
C LEU A 8 3.04 -47.61 -44.40
N LEU A 9 3.27 -47.41 -45.71
CA LEU A 9 3.74 -46.14 -46.27
C LEU A 9 2.68 -45.03 -46.16
N CYS A 10 1.39 -45.36 -46.36
CA CYS A 10 0.30 -44.40 -46.19
C CYS A 10 0.12 -43.95 -44.72
N VAL A 11 0.31 -44.86 -43.75
CA VAL A 11 0.25 -44.51 -42.32
C VAL A 11 1.42 -43.62 -41.90
N ALA A 12 2.63 -43.86 -42.44
CA ALA A 12 3.80 -43.01 -42.20
C ALA A 12 3.61 -41.58 -42.74
N LEU A 13 2.99 -41.43 -43.91
CA LEU A 13 2.72 -40.11 -44.51
C LEU A 13 1.60 -39.35 -43.80
N ALA A 14 0.63 -40.03 -43.20
CA ALA A 14 -0.44 -39.41 -42.41
C ALA A 14 0.02 -38.94 -41.00
N SER A 15 1.11 -39.51 -40.46
CA SER A 15 1.63 -39.12 -39.15
C SER A 15 2.29 -37.72 -39.15
N CYS A 16 2.75 -37.22 -40.31
CA CYS A 16 3.36 -35.89 -40.40
C CYS A 16 2.36 -34.73 -40.31
N SER A 17 1.05 -34.97 -40.51
CA SER A 17 0.03 -33.91 -40.37
C SER A 17 -0.55 -33.78 -38.96
N TYR A 18 -0.31 -34.76 -38.07
CA TYR A 18 -0.76 -34.72 -36.68
C TYR A 18 0.20 -33.95 -35.76
N PHE A 19 1.44 -33.74 -36.21
CA PHE A 19 2.43 -32.89 -35.54
C PHE A 19 2.39 -31.46 -36.10
N LYS A 20 1.21 -30.87 -36.18
CA LYS A 20 1.11 -29.41 -36.30
C LYS A 20 1.34 -28.87 -34.90
N GLU A 21 2.52 -28.31 -34.66
CA GLU A 21 2.75 -27.46 -33.49
C GLU A 21 1.58 -26.45 -33.42
N GLU A 22 0.87 -26.40 -32.30
CA GLU A 22 -0.02 -25.28 -32.00
C GLU A 22 0.73 -24.00 -32.35
N ALA A 23 0.10 -23.10 -33.11
CA ALA A 23 0.72 -21.86 -33.57
C ALA A 23 1.37 -21.19 -32.34
N LYS A 24 2.71 -21.24 -32.28
CA LYS A 24 3.45 -20.70 -31.14
C LYS A 24 2.99 -19.26 -30.97
N PRO A 25 2.51 -18.85 -29.77
CA PRO A 25 2.02 -17.50 -29.57
C PRO A 25 3.08 -16.51 -30.05
N GLU A 26 2.64 -15.47 -30.76
CA GLU A 26 3.54 -14.51 -31.40
C GLU A 26 4.41 -13.83 -30.33
N ALA A 27 5.68 -14.23 -30.29
CA ALA A 27 6.65 -13.69 -29.35
C ALA A 27 7.08 -12.30 -29.83
N VAL A 28 6.97 -11.31 -28.95
CA VAL A 28 7.34 -9.92 -29.22
C VAL A 28 8.83 -9.64 -28.99
N ALA A 29 9.49 -10.48 -28.19
CA ALA A 29 10.94 -10.44 -27.97
C ALA A 29 11.48 -11.81 -27.52
N ARG A 30 12.78 -12.04 -27.69
CA ARG A 30 13.47 -13.25 -27.26
C ARG A 30 14.87 -12.92 -26.73
N VAL A 31 15.24 -13.53 -25.60
CA VAL A 31 16.61 -13.55 -25.07
C VAL A 31 17.00 -15.00 -24.76
N ASN A 32 17.99 -15.54 -25.47
CA ASN A 32 18.40 -16.95 -25.37
C ASN A 32 17.21 -17.92 -25.58
N ASN A 33 16.78 -18.61 -24.53
CA ASN A 33 15.63 -19.52 -24.53
C ASN A 33 14.39 -18.93 -23.83
N SER A 34 14.46 -17.67 -23.39
CA SER A 34 13.31 -16.93 -22.85
C SER A 34 12.61 -16.15 -23.96
N TYR A 35 11.28 -16.20 -23.96
CA TYR A 35 10.41 -15.52 -24.91
C TYR A 35 9.49 -14.59 -24.12
N LEU A 36 9.21 -13.41 -24.68
CA LEU A 36 8.20 -12.49 -24.18
C LEU A 36 7.02 -12.54 -25.16
N TYR A 37 5.84 -12.84 -24.65
CA TYR A 37 4.63 -12.97 -25.48
C TYR A 37 3.77 -11.72 -25.42
N TYR A 38 2.93 -11.54 -26.44
CA TYR A 38 2.00 -10.41 -26.51
C TYR A 38 1.07 -10.31 -25.27
N ASP A 39 0.63 -11.45 -24.73
CA ASP A 39 -0.25 -11.47 -23.56
C ASP A 39 0.42 -10.93 -22.29
N GLU A 40 1.76 -11.00 -22.18
CA GLU A 40 2.52 -10.47 -21.04
C GLU A 40 2.67 -8.94 -21.10
N ILE A 41 2.52 -8.34 -22.28
CA ILE A 41 2.57 -6.88 -22.46
C ILE A 41 1.16 -6.27 -22.57
N LYS A 42 0.12 -7.11 -22.63
CA LYS A 42 -1.27 -6.69 -22.72
C LYS A 42 -1.67 -5.94 -21.43
N GLY A 43 -2.14 -4.71 -21.58
CA GLY A 43 -2.54 -3.85 -20.46
C GLY A 43 -1.41 -3.01 -19.85
N LEU A 44 -0.19 -3.07 -20.40
CA LEU A 44 0.91 -2.20 -20.00
C LEU A 44 0.64 -0.72 -20.33
N VAL A 45 -0.08 -0.45 -21.42
CA VAL A 45 -0.39 0.90 -21.90
C VAL A 45 -1.73 1.37 -21.34
N PRO A 46 -1.79 2.49 -20.59
CA PRO A 46 -3.04 3.05 -20.09
C PRO A 46 -4.01 3.47 -21.20
N ALA A 47 -5.30 3.47 -20.90
CA ALA A 47 -6.31 3.99 -21.81
C ALA A 47 -6.10 5.50 -22.05
N GLY A 48 -6.18 5.93 -23.32
CA GLY A 48 -6.01 7.33 -23.70
C GLY A 48 -4.55 7.77 -23.96
N THR A 49 -3.58 6.86 -23.88
CA THR A 49 -2.18 7.17 -24.22
C THR A 49 -2.01 7.45 -25.71
N ALA A 50 -1.28 8.53 -26.05
CA ALA A 50 -0.97 8.87 -27.43
C ALA A 50 -0.13 7.77 -28.11
N ARG A 51 -0.24 7.64 -29.43
CA ARG A 51 0.46 6.58 -30.19
C ARG A 51 1.98 6.60 -29.95
N GLY A 52 2.64 7.76 -30.00
CA GLY A 52 4.08 7.86 -29.77
C GLY A 52 4.50 7.35 -28.38
N ASP A 53 3.77 7.78 -27.35
CA ASP A 53 4.03 7.41 -25.96
C ASP A 53 3.76 5.92 -25.70
N SER A 54 2.73 5.36 -26.32
CA SER A 54 2.42 3.93 -26.21
C SER A 54 3.56 3.05 -26.72
N VAL A 55 4.16 3.42 -27.86
CA VAL A 55 5.33 2.71 -28.42
C VAL A 55 6.54 2.85 -27.52
N ALA A 56 6.79 4.04 -26.97
CA ALA A 56 7.89 4.27 -26.03
C ALA A 56 7.74 3.43 -24.75
N ILE A 57 6.53 3.32 -24.19
CA ILE A 57 6.24 2.50 -23.00
C ILE A 57 6.55 1.03 -23.27
N VAL A 58 6.01 0.48 -24.36
CA VAL A 58 6.21 -0.94 -24.71
C VAL A 58 7.68 -1.22 -24.98
N LYS A 59 8.36 -0.37 -25.78
CA LYS A 59 9.80 -0.53 -26.06
C LYS A 59 10.62 -0.50 -24.77
N SER A 60 10.36 0.47 -23.90
CA SER A 60 11.06 0.61 -22.62
C SER A 60 10.87 -0.61 -21.71
N TYR A 61 9.68 -1.22 -21.73
CA TYR A 61 9.43 -2.47 -21.01
C TYR A 61 10.22 -3.65 -21.61
N ILE A 62 10.19 -3.81 -22.94
CA ILE A 62 10.93 -4.88 -23.63
C ILE A 62 12.44 -4.75 -23.36
N ASP A 63 13.00 -3.54 -23.43
CA ASP A 63 14.42 -3.28 -23.18
C ASP A 63 14.80 -3.64 -21.73
N ARG A 64 13.98 -3.26 -20.74
CA ARG A 64 14.18 -3.66 -19.34
C ARG A 64 14.08 -5.16 -19.14
N TRP A 65 13.06 -5.80 -19.71
CA TRP A 65 12.86 -7.25 -19.64
C TRP A 65 14.08 -7.97 -20.22
N ALA A 66 14.54 -7.57 -21.40
CA ALA A 66 15.68 -8.18 -22.07
C ALA A 66 16.97 -8.01 -21.24
N SER A 67 17.20 -6.79 -20.73
CA SER A 67 18.34 -6.48 -19.86
C SER A 67 18.35 -7.36 -18.60
N GLN A 68 17.19 -7.51 -17.94
CA GLN A 68 17.05 -8.38 -16.77
C GLN A 68 17.35 -9.84 -17.09
N LYS A 69 16.86 -10.37 -18.22
CA LYS A 69 17.13 -11.75 -18.64
C LYS A 69 18.61 -11.97 -18.93
N MET A 70 19.26 -11.04 -19.62
CA MET A 70 20.69 -11.12 -19.89
C MET A 70 21.52 -11.08 -18.61
N LEU A 71 21.21 -10.15 -17.69
CA LEU A 71 21.89 -10.06 -16.39
C LEU A 71 21.69 -11.33 -15.56
N TYR A 72 20.48 -11.89 -15.56
CA TYR A 72 20.19 -13.13 -14.86
C TYR A 72 21.00 -14.30 -15.44
N SER A 73 21.01 -14.48 -16.77
CA SER A 73 21.83 -15.51 -17.41
C SER A 73 23.32 -15.34 -17.13
N ALA A 74 23.82 -14.10 -17.09
CA ALA A 74 25.19 -13.83 -16.70
C ALA A 74 25.44 -14.19 -15.22
N ALA A 75 24.48 -13.93 -14.33
CA ALA A 75 24.59 -14.31 -12.92
C ALA A 75 24.63 -15.83 -12.74
N GLU A 76 23.81 -16.59 -13.47
CA GLU A 76 23.82 -18.06 -13.41
C GLU A 76 25.16 -18.67 -13.82
N LEU A 77 25.85 -18.06 -14.79
CA LEU A 77 27.15 -18.53 -15.26
C LEU A 77 28.32 -18.11 -14.35
N ASN A 78 28.23 -16.94 -13.71
CA ASN A 78 29.36 -16.33 -13.01
C ASN A 78 29.31 -16.44 -11.48
N LEU A 79 28.15 -16.71 -10.87
CA LEU A 79 28.04 -16.90 -9.43
C LEU A 79 28.59 -18.26 -8.99
N SER A 80 29.20 -18.34 -7.81
CA SER A 80 29.69 -19.61 -7.25
C SER A 80 28.53 -20.56 -6.96
N LYS A 81 28.79 -21.87 -6.95
CA LYS A 81 27.77 -22.89 -6.68
C LYS A 81 27.15 -22.73 -5.30
N GLU A 82 27.96 -22.35 -4.30
CA GLU A 82 27.50 -22.11 -2.93
C GLU A 82 26.50 -20.95 -2.89
N LYS A 83 26.79 -19.86 -3.61
CA LYS A 83 25.89 -18.70 -3.67
C LYS A 83 24.60 -19.01 -4.42
N GLN A 84 24.68 -19.78 -5.51
CA GLN A 84 23.49 -20.24 -6.23
C GLN A 84 22.61 -21.13 -5.33
N GLU A 85 23.21 -22.03 -4.56
CA GLU A 85 22.45 -22.89 -3.65
C GLU A 85 21.81 -22.11 -2.50
N GLU A 86 22.49 -21.11 -1.95
CA GLU A 86 21.92 -20.17 -0.97
C GLU A 86 20.65 -19.50 -1.53
N TYR A 87 20.72 -18.95 -2.75
CA TYR A 87 19.54 -18.35 -3.38
C TYR A 87 18.44 -19.36 -3.68
N ASN A 88 18.78 -20.57 -4.11
CA ASN A 88 17.80 -21.63 -4.34
C ASN A 88 17.07 -22.01 -3.04
N GLN A 89 17.77 -22.05 -1.90
CA GLN A 89 17.13 -22.26 -0.59
C GLN A 89 16.14 -21.15 -0.26
N LEU A 90 16.53 -19.88 -0.46
CA LEU A 90 15.65 -18.74 -0.21
C LEU A 90 14.41 -18.75 -1.11
N VAL A 91 14.56 -19.07 -2.41
CA VAL A 91 13.44 -19.19 -3.34
C VAL A 91 12.49 -20.31 -2.92
N ARG A 92 13.03 -21.47 -2.48
CA ARG A 92 12.22 -22.58 -1.98
C ARG A 92 11.44 -22.19 -0.72
N GLN A 93 12.09 -21.53 0.24
CA GLN A 93 11.43 -21.05 1.45
C GLN A 93 10.32 -20.06 1.12
N TYR A 94 10.61 -19.07 0.26
CA TYR A 94 9.62 -18.08 -0.14
C TYR A 94 8.41 -18.71 -0.83
N LYS A 95 8.62 -19.74 -1.67
CA LYS A 95 7.53 -20.51 -2.27
C LYS A 95 6.68 -21.20 -1.20
N ILE A 96 7.29 -21.84 -0.20
CA ILE A 96 6.55 -22.48 0.90
C ILE A 96 5.71 -21.44 1.64
N ASP A 97 6.29 -20.29 1.95
CA ASP A 97 5.62 -19.22 2.69
C ASP A 97 4.41 -18.67 1.92
N LEU A 98 4.57 -18.41 0.61
CA LEU A 98 3.49 -17.93 -0.25
C LEU A 98 2.31 -18.91 -0.27
N TYR A 99 2.57 -20.20 -0.46
CA TYR A 99 1.52 -21.22 -0.53
C TYR A 99 0.86 -21.45 0.83
N THR A 100 1.64 -21.49 1.89
CA THR A 100 1.13 -21.65 3.27
C THR A 100 0.21 -20.49 3.63
N ARG A 101 0.64 -19.25 3.36
CA ARG A 101 -0.19 -18.07 3.62
C ARG A 101 -1.48 -18.10 2.81
N ALA A 102 -1.40 -18.36 1.50
CA ALA A 102 -2.59 -18.42 0.65
C ALA A 102 -3.58 -19.49 1.13
N TYR A 103 -3.08 -20.65 1.55
CA TYR A 103 -3.92 -21.71 2.09
C TYR A 103 -4.57 -21.32 3.42
N LEU A 104 -3.82 -20.71 4.34
CA LEU A 104 -4.36 -20.21 5.60
C LEU A 104 -5.45 -19.14 5.39
N GLU A 105 -5.23 -18.21 4.46
CA GLU A 105 -6.23 -17.20 4.10
C GLU A 105 -7.53 -17.85 3.59
N GLU A 106 -7.43 -18.86 2.72
CA GLU A 106 -8.60 -19.60 2.22
C GLU A 106 -9.29 -20.42 3.31
N LEU A 107 -8.53 -20.98 4.26
CA LEU A 107 -9.10 -21.68 5.41
C LEU A 107 -9.87 -20.72 6.32
N VAL A 108 -9.30 -19.56 6.65
CA VAL A 108 -9.94 -18.54 7.50
C VAL A 108 -11.24 -18.03 6.86
N LYS A 109 -11.24 -17.76 5.56
CA LYS A 109 -12.46 -17.36 4.82
C LYS A 109 -13.59 -18.39 4.91
N ARG A 110 -13.24 -19.68 5.03
CA ARG A 110 -14.22 -20.78 5.13
C ARG A 110 -14.66 -21.05 6.56
N SER A 111 -13.79 -20.82 7.55
CA SER A 111 -14.03 -21.23 8.94
C SER A 111 -14.57 -20.11 9.84
N VAL A 112 -14.39 -18.85 9.46
CA VAL A 112 -14.79 -17.69 10.27
C VAL A 112 -16.02 -17.05 9.64
N ASP A 113 -17.14 -17.07 10.36
CA ASP A 113 -18.27 -16.20 10.04
C ASP A 113 -17.81 -14.74 10.21
N THR A 114 -17.79 -13.99 9.11
CA THR A 114 -17.39 -12.58 9.11
C THR A 114 -18.49 -11.64 9.61
N VAL A 115 -19.70 -12.15 9.84
CA VAL A 115 -20.83 -11.34 10.31
C VAL A 115 -20.68 -11.07 11.81
N VAL A 116 -20.20 -9.88 12.13
CA VAL A 116 -20.11 -9.41 13.51
C VAL A 116 -21.40 -8.67 13.88
N SER A 117 -22.17 -9.22 14.83
CA SER A 117 -23.43 -8.59 15.27
C SER A 117 -23.19 -7.41 16.22
N GLN A 118 -24.18 -6.52 16.33
CA GLN A 118 -24.13 -5.42 17.33
C GLN A 118 -24.02 -5.94 18.77
N ASN A 119 -24.59 -7.11 19.05
CA ASN A 119 -24.51 -7.72 20.37
C ASN A 119 -23.08 -8.22 20.67
N ASP A 120 -22.39 -8.80 19.68
CA ASP A 120 -21.00 -9.25 19.82
C ASP A 120 -20.06 -8.06 20.03
N LEU A 121 -20.28 -6.96 19.32
CA LEU A 121 -19.55 -5.71 19.54
C LEU A 121 -19.75 -5.17 20.95
N ALA A 122 -21.00 -5.09 21.41
CA ALA A 122 -21.30 -4.60 22.75
C ALA A 122 -20.69 -5.51 23.82
N LYS A 123 -20.76 -6.84 23.65
CA LYS A 123 -20.14 -7.81 24.55
C LYS A 123 -18.62 -7.65 24.60
N TYR A 124 -17.96 -7.64 23.44
CA TYR A 124 -16.51 -7.47 23.35
C TYR A 124 -16.06 -6.14 23.95
N TYR A 125 -16.73 -5.03 23.63
CA TYR A 125 -16.44 -3.72 24.22
C TYR A 125 -16.58 -3.75 25.73
N ASN A 126 -17.64 -4.37 26.25
CA ASN A 126 -17.88 -4.44 27.69
C ASN A 126 -16.84 -5.30 28.42
N GLU A 127 -16.41 -6.41 27.82
CA GLU A 127 -15.36 -7.30 28.37
C GLU A 127 -13.97 -6.66 28.29
N ASN A 128 -13.72 -5.78 27.32
CA ASN A 128 -12.42 -5.20 27.03
C ASN A 128 -12.36 -3.69 27.27
N LYS A 129 -13.24 -3.11 28.11
CA LYS A 129 -13.34 -1.65 28.33
C LYS A 129 -12.00 -1.01 28.69
N GLU A 130 -11.16 -1.71 29.45
CA GLU A 130 -9.84 -1.23 29.86
C GLU A 130 -8.91 -0.95 28.67
N ASN A 131 -9.04 -1.71 27.57
CA ASN A 131 -8.26 -1.50 26.35
C ASN A 131 -8.65 -0.23 25.59
N PHE A 132 -9.83 0.34 25.87
CA PHE A 132 -10.34 1.54 25.22
C PHE A 132 -10.21 2.80 26.10
N ARG A 133 -9.61 2.68 27.28
CA ARG A 133 -9.33 3.83 28.14
C ARG A 133 -8.25 4.70 27.52
N THR A 134 -8.47 6.01 27.54
CA THR A 134 -7.44 6.97 27.14
C THR A 134 -6.27 6.88 28.12
N THR A 135 -5.05 6.77 27.58
CA THR A 135 -3.82 6.62 28.37
C THR A 135 -3.37 7.92 29.06
N GLY A 136 -3.88 9.07 28.62
CA GLY A 136 -3.47 10.40 29.07
C GLY A 136 -4.61 11.23 29.65
N LEU A 137 -4.22 12.25 30.43
CA LEU A 137 -5.16 13.25 30.92
C LEU A 137 -5.65 14.10 29.74
N LEU A 138 -6.97 14.09 29.52
CA LEU A 138 -7.62 14.99 28.59
C LEU A 138 -8.18 16.18 29.36
N VAL A 139 -7.98 17.38 28.81
CA VAL A 139 -8.55 18.60 29.35
C VAL A 139 -9.29 19.37 28.27
N ARG A 140 -10.27 20.14 28.70
CA ARG A 140 -11.08 21.02 27.86
C ARG A 140 -10.92 22.42 28.38
N LEU A 141 -10.27 23.28 27.59
CA LEU A 141 -9.95 24.64 28.02
C LEU A 141 -10.01 25.63 26.87
N ARG A 142 -10.03 26.91 27.27
CA ARG A 142 -9.79 28.04 26.38
C ARG A 142 -8.61 28.82 26.92
N TYR A 143 -7.77 29.34 26.04
CA TYR A 143 -6.67 30.21 26.45
C TYR A 143 -6.31 31.21 25.37
N ILE A 144 -5.67 32.31 25.79
CA ILE A 144 -4.98 33.25 24.92
C ILE A 144 -3.62 33.52 25.54
N HIS A 145 -2.56 33.33 24.77
CA HIS A 145 -1.19 33.69 25.13
C HIS A 145 -0.83 35.04 24.51
N LEU A 146 -0.57 36.01 25.37
CA LEU A 146 -0.30 37.41 25.04
C LEU A 146 1.07 37.84 25.58
N ALA A 147 1.64 38.89 25.00
CA ALA A 147 2.75 39.61 25.64
C ALA A 147 2.26 40.30 26.93
N LYS A 148 3.12 40.38 27.96
CA LYS A 148 2.77 40.92 29.28
C LYS A 148 2.36 42.40 29.23
N ASP A 149 2.92 43.13 28.26
CA ASP A 149 2.77 44.56 28.01
C ASP A 149 1.74 44.88 26.90
N HIS A 150 0.89 43.92 26.53
CA HIS A 150 -0.06 44.12 25.45
C HIS A 150 -1.03 45.30 25.75
N PRO A 151 -1.09 46.35 24.91
CA PRO A 151 -1.77 47.60 25.22
C PRO A 151 -3.29 47.44 25.41
N LYS A 152 -3.89 46.40 24.81
CA LYS A 152 -5.32 46.09 24.90
C LYS A 152 -5.66 44.94 25.86
N PHE A 153 -4.76 44.57 26.78
CA PHE A 153 -4.95 43.41 27.67
C PHE A 153 -6.29 43.43 28.41
N GLY A 154 -6.68 44.57 28.99
CA GLY A 154 -7.94 44.69 29.74
C GLY A 154 -9.18 44.41 28.87
N GLY A 155 -9.21 44.94 27.66
CA GLY A 155 -10.31 44.71 26.71
C GLY A 155 -10.38 43.26 26.23
N ILE A 156 -9.23 42.64 25.95
CA ILE A 156 -9.14 41.22 25.55
C ILE A 156 -9.61 40.32 26.69
N ARG A 157 -9.17 40.57 27.93
CA ARG A 157 -9.59 39.80 29.12
C ARG A 157 -11.09 39.88 29.34
N SER A 158 -11.68 41.07 29.25
CA SER A 158 -13.13 41.26 29.41
C SER A 158 -13.93 40.48 28.37
N ARG A 159 -13.54 40.58 27.08
CA ARG A 159 -14.17 39.84 25.98
C ARG A 159 -14.03 38.33 26.15
N PHE A 160 -12.86 37.86 26.57
CA PHE A 160 -12.59 36.44 26.78
C PHE A 160 -13.46 35.83 27.89
N LEU A 161 -13.69 36.57 28.97
CA LEU A 161 -14.53 36.13 30.09
C LEU A 161 -16.03 36.29 29.84
N SER A 162 -16.44 37.14 28.89
CA SER A 162 -17.85 37.44 28.61
C SER A 162 -18.67 36.23 28.12
N GLY A 163 -18.02 35.26 27.47
CA GLY A 163 -18.68 34.11 26.85
C GLY A 163 -19.63 34.43 25.68
N LYS A 164 -19.77 35.69 25.26
CA LYS A 164 -20.69 36.08 24.18
C LYS A 164 -20.11 35.72 22.81
N LYS A 165 -20.95 35.22 21.90
CA LYS A 165 -20.54 34.92 20.51
C LYS A 165 -19.94 36.13 19.79
N ALA A 166 -20.49 37.33 20.01
CA ALA A 166 -19.97 38.56 19.43
C ALA A 166 -18.55 38.89 19.93
N ASP A 167 -18.30 38.67 21.22
CA ASP A 167 -16.99 38.90 21.82
C ASP A 167 -15.95 37.85 21.40
N LEU A 168 -16.37 36.59 21.23
CA LEU A 168 -15.54 35.54 20.62
C LEU A 168 -15.13 35.89 19.19
N LYS A 169 -16.09 36.32 18.35
CA LYS A 169 -15.80 36.75 16.98
C LYS A 169 -14.82 37.93 16.96
N ALA A 170 -15.03 38.90 17.85
CA ALA A 170 -14.13 40.04 17.97
C ALA A 170 -12.72 39.65 18.48
N LEU A 171 -12.56 38.52 19.18
CA LEU A 171 -11.26 37.96 19.56
C LEU A 171 -10.61 37.18 18.41
N GLU A 172 -11.40 36.47 17.61
CA GLU A 172 -10.93 35.80 16.38
C GLU A 172 -10.38 36.81 15.37
N ASP A 173 -11.05 37.95 15.19
CA ASP A 173 -10.63 39.02 14.27
C ASP A 173 -9.26 39.61 14.62
N ILE A 174 -8.87 39.59 15.90
CA ILE A 174 -7.57 40.10 16.38
C ILE A 174 -6.58 38.97 16.71
N SER A 175 -6.89 37.73 16.34
CA SER A 175 -6.13 36.53 16.72
C SER A 175 -4.67 36.56 16.27
N ILE A 176 -4.35 37.29 15.20
CA ILE A 176 -2.99 37.49 14.70
C ILE A 176 -2.07 38.22 15.71
N GLN A 177 -2.64 38.95 16.66
CA GLN A 177 -1.89 39.63 17.73
C GLN A 177 -1.50 38.67 18.88
N PHE A 178 -2.00 37.43 18.86
CA PHE A 178 -1.79 36.46 19.93
C PHE A 178 -0.61 35.55 19.60
N LYS A 179 0.23 35.25 20.61
CA LYS A 179 1.36 34.33 20.44
C LYS A 179 0.88 32.89 20.23
N SER A 180 -0.20 32.52 20.91
CA SER A 180 -0.96 31.29 20.68
C SER A 180 -2.33 31.41 21.34
N TYR A 181 -3.33 30.65 20.89
CA TYR A 181 -4.68 30.70 21.45
C TYR A 181 -5.45 29.41 21.18
N ALA A 182 -6.48 29.16 21.99
CA ALA A 182 -7.52 28.17 21.73
C ALA A 182 -8.87 28.72 22.23
N PHE A 183 -9.81 28.92 21.31
CA PHE A 183 -11.18 29.37 21.64
C PHE A 183 -12.19 28.23 21.72
N ASN A 184 -11.91 27.11 21.06
CA ASN A 184 -12.81 25.96 21.00
C ASN A 184 -12.76 25.18 22.33
N ASP A 185 -13.86 25.17 23.06
CA ASP A 185 -14.07 24.40 24.29
C ASP A 185 -14.91 23.15 24.09
N THR A 186 -15.17 22.71 22.86
CA THR A 186 -15.89 21.45 22.58
C THR A 186 -14.94 20.28 22.34
N THR A 187 -13.65 20.54 22.13
CA THR A 187 -12.67 19.51 21.80
C THR A 187 -11.79 19.20 23.01
N TRP A 188 -11.68 17.91 23.32
CA TRP A 188 -10.73 17.40 24.31
C TRP A 188 -9.32 17.42 23.74
N VAL A 189 -8.38 17.95 24.50
CA VAL A 189 -6.96 18.02 24.12
C VAL A 189 -6.14 17.27 25.15
N ASP A 190 -5.18 16.50 24.67
CA ASP A 190 -4.23 15.78 25.52
C ASP A 190 -3.29 16.78 26.22
N MET A 191 -3.14 16.63 27.53
CA MET A 191 -2.34 17.52 28.37
C MET A 191 -0.88 17.62 27.91
N SER A 192 -0.32 16.54 27.35
CA SER A 192 1.03 16.54 26.77
C SER A 192 1.19 17.54 25.63
N GLN A 193 0.14 17.77 24.83
CA GLN A 193 0.16 18.77 23.76
C GLN A 193 0.14 20.19 24.32
N LEU A 194 -0.53 20.38 25.47
CA LEU A 194 -0.58 21.68 26.14
C LEU A 194 0.76 22.03 26.77
N TYR A 195 1.46 21.10 27.41
CA TYR A 195 2.80 21.36 27.94
C TYR A 195 3.77 21.81 26.84
N ARG A 196 3.71 21.20 25.65
CA ARG A 196 4.52 21.65 24.50
C ARG A 196 4.17 23.06 24.02
N ARG A 197 2.89 23.43 24.03
CA ARG A 197 2.41 24.75 23.55
C ARG A 197 2.52 25.86 24.61
N LEU A 198 2.44 25.48 25.88
CA LEU A 198 2.42 26.36 27.04
C LEU A 198 3.39 25.80 28.09
N PRO A 199 4.72 25.96 27.89
CA PRO A 199 5.73 25.31 28.74
C PRO A 199 5.65 25.71 30.22
N PHE A 200 5.08 26.88 30.53
CA PHE A 200 4.87 27.35 31.91
C PHE A 200 3.85 26.52 32.71
N LEU A 201 3.07 25.65 32.06
CA LEU A 201 2.13 24.74 32.72
C LEU A 201 2.76 23.40 33.11
N THR A 202 3.97 23.11 32.64
CA THR A 202 4.62 21.82 32.87
C THR A 202 4.94 21.67 34.37
N PRO A 203 4.42 20.65 35.07
CA PRO A 203 4.82 20.35 36.43
C PRO A 203 6.32 20.01 36.45
N GLU A 204 7.01 20.40 37.53
CA GLU A 204 8.37 19.90 37.80
C GLU A 204 8.40 18.37 37.96
#